data_AF-V4R719-F1
#
_entry.id   AF-V4R719-F1
#
_cell.length_a   1.000
_cell.length_b   1.000
_cell.length_c   1.000
_cell.angle_alpha   90.00
_cell.angle_beta   90.00
_cell.angle_gamma   90.00
#
_symmetry.space_group_name_H-M   'P 1'
#
loop_
_entity.id
_entity.type
_entity.pdbx_description
1 polymer ?
#
loop_
_entity_poly.entity_id
_entity_poly.type
_entity_poly.pdbx_seq_one_letter_code
_entity_poly.pdbx_strand_id
1 'polypeptide(L)'
;MTETRFGQRPTAKSVKAFQCPNCGGPIELRAVGITVTAVCRQCSSIIDAANPDLRVIQAARQAACSTSIEIGSRGELYGVVWEVIGYTRKSVRGTIYAWDEYLLFNPWEGFRFLSQSNGHWTFFKRQNSAIDGIGRRNSLTLSGHTYTVFNKDYVVVESVKGEFYWRVKIGDESYAADYIRPPYMLSSEATTDEINISLGMYVDKAVLKKAFPEARLPSASGVGACQPPPYHDKAGKIVQMGLLAACAAIVLHIAMGIALPSQTMVDITGQPIVVKPSPPNALPVSGAMWGAPNETSVGQTEGQTLKSEPFVLPRNGNIRIDTSTWIYNGWADFDLTLVNDKTSVSFPIKQSVSYYHGVDDGESWSEGKNKARTWVSNVPAGTYHLLIESESDQFTKDGQLPFNLTLRRGVNEMSNLWIALFLIAIYPAIVLFRRWSFESQRWSNSDYTPGGDRNEGNI
;
A
#
# COMPACT_ATOMS: atom_id res chain seq x y z
N MET A 1 -72.51 -0.19 0.23
CA MET A 1 -71.16 -0.72 0.44
C MET A 1 -70.68 -1.25 -0.90
N THR A 2 -69.89 -0.44 -1.59
CA THR A 2 -69.44 -0.67 -2.96
C THR A 2 -67.99 -1.15 -2.87
N GLU A 3 -67.74 -2.43 -3.17
CA GLU A 3 -66.39 -2.96 -3.30
C GLU A 3 -65.76 -2.46 -4.60
N THR A 4 -64.92 -1.45 -4.51
CA THR A 4 -64.06 -1.01 -5.60
C THR A 4 -62.92 -2.03 -5.73
N ARG A 5 -63.05 -2.98 -6.65
CA ARG A 5 -61.95 -3.89 -7.02
C ARG A 5 -60.85 -3.10 -7.73
N PHE A 6 -59.77 -2.83 -7.01
CA PHE A 6 -58.51 -2.35 -7.61
C PHE A 6 -57.85 -3.46 -8.45
N GLY A 7 -57.54 -3.13 -9.71
CA GLY A 7 -56.37 -3.63 -10.41
C GLY A 7 -56.35 -5.10 -10.85
N GLN A 8 -57.33 -5.55 -11.64
CA GLN A 8 -57.05 -6.69 -12.52
C GLN A 8 -56.18 -6.21 -13.69
N ARG A 9 -54.90 -6.62 -13.70
CA ARG A 9 -54.02 -6.54 -14.88
C ARG A 9 -54.72 -7.29 -16.02
N PRO A 10 -54.88 -6.71 -17.23
CA PRO A 10 -55.40 -7.45 -18.37
C PRO A 10 -54.57 -8.72 -18.57
N THR A 11 -55.23 -9.85 -18.84
CA THR A 11 -54.56 -11.08 -19.26
C THR A 11 -53.88 -10.82 -20.61
N ALA A 12 -52.62 -10.39 -20.57
CA ALA A 12 -51.79 -10.30 -21.76
C ALA A 12 -51.71 -11.71 -22.34
N LYS A 13 -52.28 -11.92 -23.55
CA LYS A 13 -51.89 -13.06 -24.38
C LYS A 13 -50.39 -12.96 -24.55
N SER A 14 -49.64 -13.77 -23.82
CA SER A 14 -48.19 -13.70 -23.83
C SER A 14 -47.70 -14.25 -25.16
N VAL A 15 -47.47 -13.37 -26.13
CA VAL A 15 -46.97 -13.75 -27.45
C VAL A 15 -45.51 -14.19 -27.29
N LYS A 16 -45.23 -15.47 -27.53
CA LYS A 16 -43.87 -16.03 -27.42
C LYS A 16 -42.93 -15.50 -28.53
N ALA A 17 -43.49 -15.17 -29.70
CA ALA A 17 -42.77 -14.59 -30.82
C ALA A 17 -43.70 -13.78 -31.72
N PHE A 18 -43.21 -12.69 -32.30
CA PHE A 18 -43.95 -11.82 -33.21
C PHE A 18 -43.05 -11.26 -34.32
N GLN A 19 -43.65 -10.70 -35.37
CA GLN A 19 -42.92 -10.00 -36.42
C GLN A 19 -42.78 -8.52 -36.07
N CYS A 20 -41.59 -7.96 -36.29
CA CYS A 20 -41.33 -6.54 -36.11
C CYS A 20 -42.28 -5.73 -36.99
N PRO A 21 -43.11 -4.83 -36.43
CA PRO A 21 -44.04 -4.01 -37.20
C PRO A 21 -43.36 -3.03 -38.16
N ASN A 22 -42.05 -2.77 -37.98
CA ASN A 22 -41.30 -1.85 -38.84
C ASN A 22 -40.64 -2.53 -40.04
N CYS A 23 -40.08 -3.74 -39.88
CA CYS A 23 -39.31 -4.40 -40.95
C CYS A 23 -39.71 -5.86 -41.24
N GLY A 24 -40.71 -6.40 -40.55
CA GLY A 24 -41.15 -7.80 -40.69
C GLY A 24 -40.22 -8.85 -40.04
N GLY A 25 -39.10 -8.43 -39.45
CA GLY A 25 -38.12 -9.33 -38.85
C GLY A 25 -38.66 -10.12 -37.65
N PRO A 26 -38.24 -11.39 -37.44
CA PRO A 26 -38.71 -12.20 -36.33
C PRO A 26 -38.17 -11.68 -34.99
N ILE A 27 -39.03 -11.65 -33.98
CA ILE A 27 -38.70 -11.34 -32.58
C ILE A 27 -39.22 -12.49 -31.72
N GLU A 28 -38.30 -13.17 -31.04
CA GLU A 28 -38.61 -14.19 -30.04
C GLU A 28 -38.37 -13.61 -28.65
N LEU A 29 -39.36 -13.73 -27.77
CA LEU A 29 -39.27 -13.27 -26.40
C LEU A 29 -38.75 -14.38 -25.49
N ARG A 30 -37.78 -14.04 -24.65
CA ARG A 30 -37.18 -14.92 -23.62
C ARG A 30 -37.94 -14.80 -22.31
N ALA A 31 -38.30 -13.58 -21.89
CA ALA A 31 -39.06 -13.34 -20.66
C ALA A 31 -40.57 -13.16 -20.95
N VAL A 32 -41.16 -14.19 -21.57
CA VAL A 32 -42.57 -14.19 -22.02
C VAL A 32 -43.52 -13.81 -20.89
N GLY A 33 -44.41 -12.84 -21.14
CA GLY A 33 -45.39 -12.34 -20.18
C GLY A 33 -44.87 -11.29 -19.19
N ILE A 34 -43.56 -11.02 -19.19
CA ILE A 34 -42.91 -9.99 -18.36
C ILE A 34 -42.25 -8.92 -19.23
N THR A 35 -41.79 -9.26 -20.43
CA THR A 35 -41.18 -8.31 -21.37
C THR A 35 -42.16 -7.18 -21.73
N VAL A 36 -41.70 -5.95 -21.52
CA VAL A 36 -42.41 -4.70 -21.85
C VAL A 36 -41.81 -4.06 -23.09
N THR A 37 -40.49 -4.09 -23.24
CA THR A 37 -39.80 -3.58 -24.43
C THR A 37 -39.01 -4.69 -25.10
N ALA A 38 -39.13 -4.78 -26.42
CA ALA A 38 -38.33 -5.66 -27.26
C ALA A 38 -37.68 -4.87 -28.40
N VAL A 39 -36.40 -5.09 -28.63
CA VAL A 39 -35.65 -4.45 -29.71
C VAL A 39 -35.43 -5.44 -30.85
N CYS A 40 -35.86 -5.07 -32.06
CA CYS A 40 -35.67 -5.89 -33.24
C CYS A 40 -34.18 -6.06 -33.55
N ARG A 41 -33.70 -7.30 -33.68
CA ARG A 41 -32.28 -7.57 -34.02
C ARG A 41 -31.89 -7.14 -35.44
N GLN A 42 -32.85 -7.04 -36.36
CA GLN A 42 -32.58 -6.72 -37.76
C GLN A 42 -32.52 -5.23 -38.03
N CYS A 43 -33.53 -4.48 -37.55
CA CYS A 43 -33.62 -3.03 -37.80
C CYS A 43 -33.41 -2.18 -36.55
N SER A 44 -33.17 -2.76 -35.37
CA SER A 44 -32.98 -2.04 -34.11
C SER A 44 -34.17 -1.16 -33.67
N SER A 45 -35.38 -1.41 -34.20
CA SER A 45 -36.57 -0.70 -33.75
C SER A 45 -36.99 -1.17 -32.37
N ILE A 46 -37.34 -0.22 -31.50
CA ILE A 46 -37.78 -0.44 -30.12
C ILE A 46 -39.30 -0.56 -30.11
N ILE A 47 -39.81 -1.67 -29.59
CA ILE A 47 -41.22 -2.05 -29.68
C ILE A 47 -41.80 -2.22 -28.28
N ASP A 48 -43.01 -1.70 -28.04
CA ASP A 48 -43.79 -1.95 -26.83
C ASP A 48 -44.46 -3.33 -26.95
N ALA A 49 -43.82 -4.33 -26.35
CA ALA A 49 -44.32 -5.70 -26.31
C ALA A 49 -45.45 -5.90 -25.29
N ALA A 50 -45.65 -4.95 -24.37
CA ALA A 50 -46.80 -4.95 -23.46
C ALA A 50 -48.07 -4.40 -24.11
N ASN A 51 -47.95 -3.69 -25.24
CA ASN A 51 -49.08 -3.21 -26.01
C ASN A 51 -49.61 -4.33 -26.95
N PRO A 52 -50.92 -4.66 -26.93
CA PRO A 52 -51.49 -5.66 -27.84
C PRO A 52 -51.25 -5.40 -29.33
N ASP A 53 -51.11 -4.12 -29.72
CA ASP A 53 -50.86 -3.69 -31.10
C ASP A 53 -49.37 -3.69 -31.47
N LEU A 54 -48.47 -4.08 -30.56
CA LEU A 54 -47.02 -4.11 -30.75
C LEU A 54 -46.48 -2.78 -31.31
N ARG A 55 -46.77 -1.66 -30.64
CA ARG A 55 -46.43 -0.32 -31.17
C ARG A 55 -44.92 -0.09 -31.21
N VAL A 56 -44.45 0.55 -32.28
CA VAL A 56 -43.07 1.05 -32.37
C VAL A 56 -42.93 2.27 -31.46
N ILE A 57 -42.13 2.14 -30.39
CA ILE A 57 -41.77 3.24 -29.49
C ILE A 57 -40.79 4.17 -30.21
N GLN A 58 -39.81 3.59 -30.89
CA GLN A 58 -38.78 4.32 -31.61
C GLN A 58 -38.32 3.52 -32.84
N ALA A 59 -38.40 4.14 -34.02
CA ALA A 59 -37.95 3.54 -35.26
C ALA A 59 -36.41 3.49 -35.35
N ALA A 60 -35.93 2.51 -36.10
CA ALA A 60 -34.52 2.25 -36.42
C ALA A 60 -33.66 3.52 -36.60
N ARG A 61 -32.65 3.72 -35.74
CA ARG A 61 -31.64 4.79 -35.90
C ARG A 61 -30.20 4.37 -35.56
N GLN A 62 -29.95 3.10 -35.23
CA GLN A 62 -28.68 2.69 -34.65
C GLN A 62 -27.90 1.70 -35.55
N ALA A 63 -26.61 1.98 -35.77
CA ALA A 63 -25.66 1.01 -36.29
C ALA A 63 -25.47 -0.12 -35.28
N ALA A 64 -25.33 -1.36 -35.74
CA ALA A 64 -25.15 -2.52 -34.86
C ALA A 64 -23.92 -2.34 -33.95
N CYS A 65 -24.12 -2.15 -32.64
CA CYS A 65 -23.03 -2.07 -31.66
C CYS A 65 -22.59 -3.48 -31.18
N SER A 66 -21.31 -3.84 -31.25
CA SER A 66 -20.85 -5.14 -30.72
C SER A 66 -20.95 -5.20 -29.20
N THR A 67 -21.49 -6.28 -28.66
CA THR A 67 -21.60 -6.53 -27.21
C THR A 67 -20.50 -7.46 -26.72
N SER A 68 -20.00 -7.29 -25.50
CA SER A 68 -18.99 -8.20 -24.92
C SER A 68 -19.57 -9.58 -24.62
N ILE A 69 -20.86 -9.63 -24.27
CA ILE A 69 -21.64 -10.85 -24.05
C ILE A 69 -22.88 -10.78 -24.95
N GLU A 70 -23.03 -11.74 -25.85
CA GLU A 70 -24.10 -11.72 -26.84
C GLU A 70 -25.49 -11.99 -26.23
N ILE A 71 -26.53 -11.33 -26.75
CA ILE A 71 -27.91 -11.55 -26.31
C ILE A 71 -28.36 -12.98 -26.66
N GLY A 72 -28.84 -13.69 -25.65
CA GLY A 72 -29.22 -15.11 -25.69
C GLY A 72 -28.13 -16.03 -25.16
N SER A 73 -26.94 -15.52 -24.83
CA SER A 73 -25.91 -16.29 -24.15
C SER A 73 -26.43 -16.78 -22.80
N ARG A 74 -26.13 -18.04 -22.47
CA ARG A 74 -26.43 -18.64 -21.17
C ARG A 74 -25.13 -18.93 -20.44
N GLY A 75 -25.11 -18.65 -19.15
CA GLY A 75 -23.93 -18.88 -18.32
C GLY A 75 -24.30 -19.11 -16.86
N GLU A 76 -23.51 -19.95 -16.17
CA GLU A 76 -23.71 -20.21 -14.75
C GLU A 76 -22.87 -19.24 -13.92
N LEU A 77 -23.54 -18.42 -13.12
CA LEU A 77 -22.90 -17.44 -12.23
C LEU A 77 -23.53 -17.55 -10.83
N TYR A 78 -22.67 -17.78 -9.83
CA TYR A 78 -23.07 -18.00 -8.43
C TYR A 78 -24.09 -19.14 -8.25
N GLY A 79 -23.92 -20.25 -8.99
CA GLY A 79 -24.78 -21.44 -8.91
C GLY A 79 -26.14 -21.30 -9.60
N VAL A 80 -26.37 -20.21 -10.32
CA VAL A 80 -27.61 -19.96 -11.06
C VAL A 80 -27.28 -19.81 -12.54
N VAL A 81 -28.07 -20.47 -13.40
CA VAL A 81 -27.98 -20.29 -14.85
C VAL A 81 -28.73 -19.02 -15.23
N TRP A 82 -28.01 -18.07 -15.82
CA TRP A 82 -28.53 -16.79 -16.29
C TRP A 82 -28.55 -16.77 -17.81
N GLU A 83 -29.62 -16.21 -18.37
CA GLU A 83 -29.71 -15.88 -19.79
C GLU A 83 -29.59 -14.38 -19.98
N VAL A 84 -28.71 -13.94 -20.87
CA VAL A 84 -28.54 -12.53 -21.21
C VAL A 84 -29.66 -12.13 -22.16
N ILE A 85 -30.61 -11.32 -21.70
CA ILE A 85 -31.80 -10.98 -22.48
C ILE A 85 -31.78 -9.55 -23.00
N GLY A 86 -31.07 -8.64 -22.34
CA GLY A 86 -31.02 -7.22 -22.70
C GLY A 86 -29.63 -6.62 -22.54
N TYR A 87 -29.39 -5.51 -23.22
CA TYR A 87 -28.17 -4.72 -23.14
C TYR A 87 -28.50 -3.24 -23.31
N THR A 88 -27.92 -2.40 -22.45
CA THR A 88 -27.90 -0.95 -22.63
C THR A 88 -26.49 -0.41 -22.55
N ARG A 89 -26.18 0.58 -23.37
CA ARG A 89 -25.03 1.46 -23.14
C ARG A 89 -25.53 2.76 -22.55
N LYS A 90 -24.93 3.19 -21.46
CA LYS A 90 -25.25 4.46 -20.79
C LYS A 90 -24.02 5.34 -20.73
N SER A 91 -24.22 6.65 -20.73
CA SER A 91 -23.17 7.66 -20.60
C SER A 91 -23.52 8.67 -19.51
N VAL A 92 -22.52 9.33 -18.94
CA VAL A 92 -22.75 10.54 -18.14
C VAL A 92 -23.00 11.70 -19.10
N ARG A 93 -24.10 12.43 -18.88
CA ARG A 93 -24.55 13.52 -19.75
C ARG A 93 -23.43 14.52 -20.01
N GLY A 94 -23.12 14.75 -21.28
CA GLY A 94 -22.11 15.73 -21.69
C GLY A 94 -20.67 15.25 -21.57
N THR A 95 -20.44 13.97 -21.28
CA THR A 95 -19.10 13.39 -21.17
C THR A 95 -18.93 12.19 -22.12
N ILE A 96 -17.68 11.75 -22.29
CA ILE A 96 -17.36 10.50 -22.99
C ILE A 96 -17.41 9.27 -22.08
N TYR A 97 -17.65 9.45 -20.78
CA TYR A 97 -17.68 8.36 -19.82
C TYR A 97 -18.93 7.53 -20.05
N ALA A 98 -18.73 6.25 -20.40
CA ALA A 98 -19.81 5.33 -20.73
C ALA A 98 -19.53 3.93 -20.17
N TRP A 99 -20.61 3.22 -19.84
CA TRP A 99 -20.58 1.85 -19.38
C TRP A 99 -21.64 1.02 -20.09
N ASP A 100 -21.39 -0.29 -20.09
CA ASP A 100 -22.26 -1.29 -20.66
C ASP A 100 -23.01 -2.02 -19.54
N GLU A 101 -24.31 -2.22 -19.70
CA GLU A 101 -25.14 -2.93 -18.72
C GLU A 101 -25.93 -4.03 -19.41
N TYR A 102 -25.84 -5.24 -18.88
CA TYR A 102 -26.49 -6.44 -19.41
C TYR A 102 -27.59 -6.88 -18.46
N LEU A 103 -28.80 -7.08 -19.00
CA LEU A 103 -29.93 -7.63 -18.24
C LEU A 103 -29.89 -9.15 -18.32
N LEU A 104 -29.80 -9.77 -17.16
CA LEU A 104 -29.83 -11.22 -16.97
C LEU A 104 -31.20 -11.66 -16.47
N PHE A 105 -31.66 -12.80 -16.97
CA PHE A 105 -32.93 -13.39 -16.57
C PHE A 105 -32.76 -14.86 -16.18
N ASN A 106 -33.48 -15.23 -15.13
CA ASN A 106 -33.74 -16.59 -14.74
C ASN A 106 -35.22 -16.71 -14.31
N PRO A 107 -35.98 -17.73 -14.76
CA PRO A 107 -37.41 -17.84 -14.46
C PRO A 107 -37.76 -17.93 -12.97
N TRP A 108 -36.85 -18.42 -12.13
CA TRP A 108 -37.05 -18.59 -10.69
C TRP A 108 -36.43 -17.45 -9.86
N GLU A 109 -35.26 -16.96 -10.27
CA GLU A 109 -34.49 -15.93 -9.54
C GLU A 109 -34.78 -14.50 -10.00
N GLY A 110 -35.57 -14.33 -11.07
CA GLY A 110 -35.95 -13.05 -11.65
C GLY A 110 -34.81 -12.42 -12.44
N PHE A 111 -34.60 -11.11 -12.23
CA PHE A 111 -33.65 -10.30 -12.99
C PHE A 111 -32.39 -9.95 -12.20
N ARG A 112 -31.26 -9.84 -12.89
CA ARG A 112 -29.99 -9.30 -12.38
C ARG A 112 -29.36 -8.43 -13.46
N PHE A 113 -28.42 -7.57 -13.06
CA PHE A 113 -27.66 -6.78 -14.01
C PHE A 113 -26.17 -7.11 -13.90
N LEU A 114 -25.49 -7.13 -15.04
CA LEU A 114 -24.03 -7.05 -15.09
C LEU A 114 -23.66 -5.70 -15.67
N SER A 115 -23.05 -4.83 -14.87
CA SER A 115 -22.51 -3.56 -15.33
C SER A 115 -21.01 -3.68 -15.57
N GLN A 116 -20.53 -3.14 -16.68
CA GLN A 116 -19.14 -3.13 -17.09
C GLN A 116 -18.67 -1.70 -17.34
N SER A 117 -17.65 -1.27 -16.60
CA SER A 117 -16.99 0.02 -16.79
C SER A 117 -15.48 -0.19 -16.77
N ASN A 118 -14.76 0.28 -17.81
CA ASN A 118 -13.30 0.17 -17.95
C ASN A 118 -12.73 -1.25 -17.72
N GLY A 119 -13.51 -2.27 -18.06
CA GLY A 119 -13.14 -3.69 -17.91
C GLY A 119 -13.38 -4.28 -16.51
N HIS A 120 -13.89 -3.47 -15.58
CA HIS A 120 -14.37 -3.90 -14.27
C HIS A 120 -15.85 -4.25 -14.34
N TRP A 121 -16.26 -5.28 -13.60
CA TRP A 121 -17.61 -5.83 -13.66
C TRP A 121 -18.27 -5.86 -12.29
N THR A 122 -19.55 -5.49 -12.25
CA THR A 122 -20.37 -5.51 -11.02
C THR A 122 -21.68 -6.25 -11.31
N PHE A 123 -21.99 -7.26 -10.49
CA PHE A 123 -23.24 -8.02 -10.55
C PHE A 123 -24.25 -7.46 -9.56
N PHE A 124 -25.34 -6.92 -10.07
CA PHE A 124 -26.37 -6.23 -9.31
C PHE A 124 -27.63 -7.06 -9.15
N LYS A 125 -28.19 -6.97 -7.94
CA LYS A 125 -29.54 -7.40 -7.59
C LYS A 125 -30.34 -6.18 -7.15
N ARG A 126 -31.61 -6.11 -7.56
CA ARG A 126 -32.55 -5.09 -7.07
C ARG A 126 -32.64 -5.14 -5.54
N GLN A 127 -32.53 -3.98 -4.92
CA GLN A 127 -32.74 -3.77 -3.48
C GLN A 127 -34.19 -3.36 -3.25
N ASN A 128 -34.96 -4.20 -2.57
CA ASN A 128 -36.40 -3.98 -2.34
C ASN A 128 -36.71 -3.11 -1.10
N SER A 129 -35.69 -2.71 -0.33
CA SER A 129 -35.86 -1.82 0.81
C SER A 129 -35.52 -0.38 0.43
N ALA A 130 -36.35 0.56 0.86
CA ALA A 130 -35.99 1.97 0.81
C ALA A 130 -34.73 2.23 1.67
N ILE A 131 -33.88 3.16 1.22
CA ILE A 131 -32.69 3.61 1.94
C ILE A 131 -32.82 5.11 2.13
N ASP A 132 -32.97 5.55 3.38
CA ASP A 132 -33.14 6.97 3.69
C ASP A 132 -31.91 7.79 3.23
N GLY A 133 -32.18 8.90 2.54
CA GLY A 133 -31.17 9.81 2.05
C GLY A 133 -30.40 9.34 0.80
N ILE A 134 -30.76 8.21 0.16
CA ILE A 134 -30.11 7.78 -1.08
C ILE A 134 -30.24 8.85 -2.19
N GLY A 135 -29.16 9.05 -2.94
CA GLY A 135 -29.01 10.15 -3.91
C GLY A 135 -28.71 11.52 -3.28
N ARG A 136 -29.04 11.74 -2.00
CA ARG A 136 -28.89 13.04 -1.32
C ARG A 136 -27.68 13.09 -0.41
N ARG A 137 -27.57 12.14 0.53
CA ARG A 137 -26.46 12.04 1.47
C ARG A 137 -25.20 11.52 0.78
N ASN A 138 -24.05 11.73 1.42
CA ASN A 138 -22.75 11.25 0.94
C ASN A 138 -22.28 9.97 1.66
N SER A 139 -23.01 9.57 2.71
CA SER A 139 -22.81 8.30 3.38
C SER A 139 -24.17 7.69 3.72
N LEU A 140 -24.29 6.38 3.53
CA LEU A 140 -25.51 5.60 3.77
C LEU A 140 -25.17 4.38 4.60
N THR A 141 -26.12 3.92 5.43
CA THR A 141 -25.98 2.67 6.17
C THR A 141 -27.02 1.67 5.70
N LEU A 142 -26.58 0.46 5.36
CA LEU A 142 -27.44 -0.67 5.03
C LEU A 142 -26.94 -1.90 5.80
N SER A 143 -27.83 -2.53 6.58
CA SER A 143 -27.52 -3.73 7.37
C SER A 143 -26.29 -3.57 8.28
N GLY A 144 -26.14 -2.40 8.93
CA GLY A 144 -25.01 -2.11 9.81
C GLY A 144 -23.69 -1.82 9.09
N HIS A 145 -23.70 -1.69 7.76
CA HIS A 145 -22.53 -1.36 6.96
C HIS A 145 -22.67 0.01 6.32
N THR A 146 -21.62 0.81 6.43
CA THR A 146 -21.54 2.14 5.83
C THR A 146 -21.03 2.06 4.40
N TYR A 147 -21.72 2.75 3.50
CA TYR A 147 -21.34 2.97 2.10
C TYR A 147 -21.09 4.46 1.90
N THR A 148 -20.03 4.80 1.18
CA THR A 148 -19.67 6.19 0.88
C THR A 148 -19.96 6.48 -0.58
N VAL A 149 -20.49 7.66 -0.88
CA VAL A 149 -20.73 8.12 -2.24
C VAL A 149 -19.44 8.03 -3.06
N PHE A 150 -19.57 7.52 -4.27
CA PHE A 150 -18.50 7.46 -5.26
C PHE A 150 -18.78 8.41 -6.41
N ASN A 151 -19.96 8.37 -7.02
CA ASN A 151 -20.34 9.30 -8.09
C ASN A 151 -21.82 9.64 -8.02
N LYS A 152 -22.19 10.80 -8.58
CA LYS A 152 -23.57 11.25 -8.70
C LYS A 152 -23.74 12.07 -9.96
N ASP A 153 -24.48 11.55 -10.93
CA ASP A 153 -24.50 12.09 -12.28
C ASP A 153 -25.85 11.92 -12.97
N TYR A 154 -26.14 12.80 -13.94
CA TYR A 154 -27.22 12.55 -14.88
C TYR A 154 -26.73 11.61 -15.97
N VAL A 155 -27.46 10.52 -16.17
CA VAL A 155 -27.08 9.45 -17.09
C VAL A 155 -28.06 9.40 -18.25
N VAL A 156 -27.57 9.04 -19.43
CA VAL A 156 -28.35 8.97 -20.67
C VAL A 156 -28.20 7.60 -21.31
N VAL A 157 -29.30 7.02 -21.79
CA VAL A 157 -29.29 5.77 -22.55
C VAL A 157 -28.89 6.02 -24.00
N GLU A 158 -27.73 5.50 -24.41
CA GLU A 158 -27.14 5.67 -25.74
C GLU A 158 -27.51 4.54 -26.71
N SER A 159 -27.66 3.32 -26.19
CA SER A 159 -27.98 2.13 -26.97
C SER A 159 -28.84 1.18 -26.18
N VAL A 160 -29.73 0.48 -26.88
CA VAL A 160 -30.65 -0.51 -26.31
C VAL A 160 -30.72 -1.72 -27.24
N LYS A 161 -30.59 -2.92 -26.69
CA LYS A 161 -30.73 -4.20 -27.40
C LYS A 161 -31.43 -5.23 -26.55
N GLY A 162 -32.14 -6.16 -27.20
CA GLY A 162 -32.79 -7.28 -26.53
C GLY A 162 -34.13 -6.90 -25.87
N GLU A 163 -34.36 -7.42 -24.68
CA GLU A 163 -35.65 -7.38 -23.98
C GLU A 163 -35.52 -6.73 -22.61
N PHE A 164 -36.55 -5.99 -22.20
CA PHE A 164 -36.62 -5.29 -20.91
C PHE A 164 -37.99 -5.39 -20.29
N TYR A 165 -38.05 -5.49 -18.96
CA TYR A 165 -39.29 -5.52 -18.19
C TYR A 165 -39.87 -4.12 -17.89
N TRP A 166 -39.25 -3.07 -18.42
CA TRP A 166 -39.72 -1.69 -18.36
C TRP A 166 -39.66 -1.05 -19.76
N ARG A 167 -40.30 0.11 -19.92
CA ARG A 167 -40.27 0.87 -21.17
C ARG A 167 -38.98 1.68 -21.25
N VAL A 168 -37.99 1.16 -21.98
CA VAL A 168 -36.72 1.86 -22.23
C VAL A 168 -36.68 2.38 -23.67
N LYS A 169 -36.11 3.57 -23.86
CA LYS A 169 -35.81 4.15 -25.17
C LYS A 169 -34.44 4.84 -25.15
N ILE A 170 -33.90 5.10 -26.33
CA ILE A 170 -32.66 5.88 -26.47
C ILE A 170 -32.96 7.33 -26.11
N GLY A 171 -32.04 7.97 -25.38
CA GLY A 171 -32.21 9.32 -24.84
C GLY A 171 -33.02 9.38 -23.55
N ASP A 172 -33.41 8.24 -22.96
CA ASP A 172 -33.92 8.24 -21.58
C ASP A 172 -32.85 8.78 -20.64
N GLU A 173 -33.27 9.64 -19.72
CA GLU A 173 -32.41 10.28 -18.74
C GLU A 173 -32.84 9.87 -17.32
N SER A 174 -31.86 9.58 -16.47
CA SER A 174 -32.07 9.35 -15.04
C SER A 174 -30.95 10.02 -14.24
N TYR A 175 -31.20 10.23 -12.94
CA TYR A 175 -30.17 10.66 -12.00
C TYR A 175 -29.62 9.43 -11.28
N ALA A 176 -28.35 9.13 -11.50
CA ALA A 176 -27.66 8.00 -10.90
C ALA A 176 -26.81 8.44 -9.70
N ALA A 177 -26.78 7.63 -8.65
CA ALA A 177 -25.89 7.81 -7.52
C ALA A 177 -25.32 6.46 -7.07
N ASP A 178 -24.00 6.36 -7.08
CA ASP A 178 -23.26 5.17 -6.68
C ASP A 178 -22.59 5.38 -5.33
N TYR A 179 -22.72 4.41 -4.44
CA TYR A 179 -22.12 4.38 -3.12
C TYR A 179 -21.34 3.08 -2.97
N ILE A 180 -20.07 3.15 -2.58
CA ILE A 180 -19.19 1.99 -2.52
C ILE A 180 -18.86 1.59 -1.09
N ARG A 181 -18.73 0.28 -0.91
CA ARG A 181 -18.08 -0.39 0.21
C ARG A 181 -17.45 -1.66 -0.37
N PRO A 182 -16.28 -1.56 -1.01
CA PRO A 182 -15.66 -2.68 -1.72
C PRO A 182 -15.69 -3.97 -0.86
N PRO A 183 -16.09 -5.12 -1.42
CA PRO A 183 -16.39 -5.37 -2.83
C PRO A 183 -17.82 -5.01 -3.29
N TYR A 184 -18.60 -4.32 -2.46
CA TYR A 184 -20.01 -4.00 -2.71
C TYR A 184 -20.23 -2.56 -3.20
N MET A 185 -21.35 -2.36 -3.89
CA MET A 185 -21.81 -1.06 -4.36
C MET A 185 -23.33 -0.96 -4.21
N LEU A 186 -23.84 0.14 -3.67
CA LEU A 186 -25.23 0.51 -3.78
C LEU A 186 -25.37 1.54 -4.90
N SER A 187 -26.17 1.23 -5.90
CA SER A 187 -26.46 2.13 -7.00
C SER A 187 -27.94 2.48 -6.98
N SER A 188 -28.28 3.75 -7.16
CA SER A 188 -29.64 4.19 -7.39
C SER A 188 -29.78 4.93 -8.70
N GLU A 189 -30.86 4.66 -9.43
CA GLU A 189 -31.29 5.44 -10.58
C GLU A 189 -32.68 6.02 -10.31
N ALA A 190 -32.79 7.35 -10.38
CA ALA A 190 -34.03 8.07 -10.11
C ALA A 190 -34.52 8.82 -11.34
N THR A 191 -35.83 8.75 -11.59
CA THR A 191 -36.57 9.62 -12.50
C THR A 191 -37.48 10.54 -11.68
N THR A 192 -38.38 11.29 -12.33
CA THR A 192 -39.39 12.09 -11.63
C THR A 192 -40.37 11.25 -10.82
N ASP A 193 -40.62 10.02 -11.28
CA ASP A 193 -41.75 9.20 -10.79
C ASP A 193 -41.30 7.98 -9.98
N GLU A 194 -40.05 7.53 -10.15
CA GLU A 194 -39.54 6.28 -9.58
C GLU A 194 -38.08 6.39 -9.17
N ILE A 195 -37.71 5.66 -8.11
CA ILE A 195 -36.33 5.37 -7.76
C ILE A 195 -36.10 3.86 -7.74
N ASN A 196 -35.13 3.40 -8.53
CA ASN A 196 -34.63 2.04 -8.49
C ASN A 196 -33.35 2.00 -7.67
N ILE A 197 -33.25 1.04 -6.77
CA ILE A 197 -32.05 0.81 -5.97
C ILE A 197 -31.56 -0.60 -6.24
N SER A 198 -30.25 -0.76 -6.41
CA SER A 198 -29.59 -2.03 -6.67
C SER A 198 -28.37 -2.20 -5.77
N LEU A 199 -28.20 -3.40 -5.22
CA LEU A 199 -27.00 -3.81 -4.51
C LEU A 199 -26.14 -4.67 -5.44
N GLY A 200 -24.94 -4.20 -5.70
CA GLY A 200 -23.92 -4.80 -6.54
C GLY A 200 -22.79 -5.42 -5.76
N MET A 201 -22.20 -6.45 -6.33
CA MET A 201 -20.92 -7.02 -5.91
C MET A 201 -19.94 -7.06 -7.08
N TYR A 202 -18.70 -6.68 -6.83
CA TYR A 202 -17.62 -6.78 -7.81
C TYR A 202 -17.42 -8.24 -8.23
N VAL A 203 -17.22 -8.47 -9.53
CA VAL A 203 -16.98 -9.80 -10.11
C VAL A 203 -15.69 -9.81 -10.89
N ASP A 204 -14.81 -10.75 -10.56
CA ASP A 204 -13.58 -10.93 -11.32
C ASP A 204 -13.86 -11.42 -12.75
N LYS A 205 -13.10 -10.87 -13.71
CA LYS A 205 -13.16 -11.26 -15.12
C LYS A 205 -13.02 -12.77 -15.32
N ALA A 206 -12.22 -13.45 -14.51
CA ALA A 206 -12.04 -14.90 -14.57
C ALA A 206 -13.33 -15.67 -14.25
N VAL A 207 -14.09 -15.20 -13.26
CA VAL A 207 -15.38 -15.79 -12.87
C VAL A 207 -16.38 -15.62 -14.02
N LEU A 208 -16.45 -14.42 -14.62
CA LEU A 208 -17.32 -14.18 -15.78
C LEU A 208 -16.91 -14.97 -17.01
N LYS A 209 -15.61 -15.11 -17.28
CA LYS A 209 -15.12 -15.89 -18.42
C LYS A 209 -15.44 -17.38 -18.26
N LYS A 210 -15.42 -17.89 -17.04
CA LYS A 210 -15.89 -19.26 -16.73
C LYS A 210 -17.40 -19.39 -16.92
N ALA A 211 -18.17 -18.39 -16.48
CA ALA A 211 -19.64 -18.38 -16.63
C ALA A 211 -20.07 -18.27 -18.10
N PHE A 212 -19.41 -17.43 -18.88
CA PHE A 212 -19.69 -17.16 -20.30
C PHE A 212 -18.43 -17.38 -21.16
N PRO A 213 -18.12 -18.62 -21.55
CA PRO A 213 -16.88 -18.95 -22.26
C PRO A 213 -16.68 -18.21 -23.58
N GLU A 214 -17.76 -17.95 -24.33
CA GLU A 214 -17.71 -17.25 -25.62
C GLU A 214 -17.61 -15.73 -25.49
N ALA A 215 -17.76 -15.18 -24.27
CA ALA A 215 -17.74 -13.74 -24.07
C ALA A 215 -16.36 -13.12 -24.37
N ARG A 216 -16.37 -11.99 -25.08
CA ARG A 216 -15.18 -11.19 -25.41
C ARG A 216 -15.04 -10.08 -24.38
N LEU A 217 -14.58 -10.45 -23.20
CA LEU A 217 -14.49 -9.53 -22.06
C LEU A 217 -13.27 -8.59 -22.19
N PRO A 218 -13.45 -7.25 -22.10
CA PRO A 218 -12.35 -6.29 -22.17
C PRO A 218 -11.36 -6.45 -21.00
N SER A 219 -10.13 -5.99 -21.19
CA SER A 219 -9.14 -5.94 -20.10
C SER A 219 -9.46 -4.79 -19.15
N ALA A 220 -9.23 -5.01 -17.85
CA ALA A 220 -9.43 -3.99 -16.84
C ALA A 220 -8.34 -2.92 -16.94
N SER A 221 -8.74 -1.65 -16.84
CA SER A 221 -7.85 -0.49 -16.80
C SER A 221 -8.16 0.35 -15.56
N GLY A 222 -7.11 0.77 -14.85
CA GLY A 222 -7.25 1.53 -13.60
C GLY A 222 -7.78 0.68 -12.45
N VAL A 223 -8.49 1.35 -11.53
CA VAL A 223 -9.11 0.74 -10.35
C VAL A 223 -10.62 0.91 -10.44
N GLY A 224 -11.34 -0.21 -10.37
CA GLY A 224 -12.81 -0.21 -10.41
C GLY A 224 -13.42 0.36 -9.13
N ALA A 225 -14.57 1.04 -9.26
CA ALA A 225 -15.24 1.74 -8.18
C ALA A 225 -15.42 0.89 -6.91
N CYS A 226 -15.94 -0.35 -7.03
CA CYS A 226 -16.05 -1.28 -5.90
C CYS A 226 -15.05 -2.44 -5.93
N GLN A 227 -13.97 -2.35 -6.72
CA GLN A 227 -12.94 -3.41 -6.77
C GLN A 227 -12.29 -3.58 -5.39
N PRO A 228 -12.20 -4.78 -4.82
CA PRO A 228 -11.51 -4.96 -3.54
C PRO A 228 -10.01 -4.65 -3.67
N PRO A 229 -9.41 -3.94 -2.68
CA PRO A 229 -7.99 -3.63 -2.69
C PRO A 229 -7.11 -4.88 -2.59
N PRO A 230 -5.86 -4.82 -3.05
CA PRO A 230 -4.87 -5.86 -2.81
C PRO A 230 -4.79 -6.18 -1.32
N TYR A 231 -4.71 -7.47 -0.99
CA TYR A 231 -4.67 -7.93 0.40
C TYR A 231 -5.87 -7.53 1.26
N HIS A 232 -7.05 -7.24 0.68
CA HIS A 232 -8.26 -6.79 1.38
C HIS A 232 -8.50 -7.50 2.72
N ASP A 233 -8.49 -8.83 2.74
CA ASP A 233 -8.77 -9.62 3.96
C ASP A 233 -7.52 -10.00 4.77
N LYS A 234 -6.32 -9.70 4.25
CA LYS A 234 -5.03 -10.17 4.79
C LYS A 234 -4.16 -9.05 5.35
N ALA A 235 -4.36 -7.81 4.92
CA ALA A 235 -3.50 -6.67 5.29
C ALA A 235 -3.41 -6.50 6.81
N GLY A 236 -4.54 -6.56 7.52
CA GLY A 236 -4.56 -6.45 8.98
C GLY A 236 -3.76 -7.56 9.67
N LYS A 237 -3.91 -8.82 9.21
CA LYS A 237 -3.15 -9.96 9.74
C LYS A 237 -1.65 -9.82 9.46
N ILE A 238 -1.26 -9.35 8.28
CA ILE A 238 0.15 -9.12 7.93
C ILE A 238 0.78 -8.06 8.83
N VAL A 239 0.09 -6.94 9.04
CA VAL A 239 0.56 -5.88 9.95
C VAL A 239 0.66 -6.40 11.38
N GLN A 240 -0.35 -7.14 11.86
CA GLN A 240 -0.33 -7.75 13.18
C GLN A 240 0.85 -8.72 13.36
N MET A 241 1.12 -9.57 12.37
CA MET A 241 2.27 -10.49 12.41
C MET A 241 3.60 -9.73 12.42
N GLY A 242 3.72 -8.65 11.65
CA GLY A 242 4.90 -7.78 11.66
C GLY A 242 5.13 -7.14 13.04
N LEU A 243 4.07 -6.65 13.68
CA LEU A 243 4.13 -6.10 15.04
C LEU A 243 4.54 -7.17 16.07
N LEU A 244 3.96 -8.38 15.99
CA LEU A 244 4.32 -9.49 16.89
C LEU A 244 5.79 -9.89 16.71
N ALA A 245 6.29 -9.97 15.47
CA ALA A 245 7.68 -10.26 15.18
C ALA A 245 8.62 -9.16 15.72
N ALA A 246 8.24 -7.89 15.58
CA ALA A 246 9.00 -6.77 16.13
C ALA A 246 9.05 -6.82 17.67
N CYS A 247 7.92 -7.09 18.33
CA CYS A 247 7.87 -7.31 19.78
C CYS A 247 8.77 -8.47 20.21
N ALA A 248 8.72 -9.60 19.50
CA ALA A 248 9.57 -10.75 19.79
C ALA A 248 11.07 -10.41 19.66
N ALA A 249 11.45 -9.65 18.63
CA ALA A 249 12.83 -9.19 18.44
C ALA A 249 13.31 -8.27 19.58
N ILE A 250 12.46 -7.35 20.04
CA ILE A 250 12.76 -6.46 21.18
C ILE A 250 12.91 -7.28 22.46
N VAL A 251 11.98 -8.19 22.74
CA VAL A 251 12.02 -9.05 23.93
C VAL A 251 13.28 -9.92 23.91
N LEU A 252 13.61 -10.53 22.77
CA LEU A 252 14.83 -11.32 22.60
C LEU A 252 16.08 -10.47 22.85
N HIS A 253 16.14 -9.26 22.30
CA HIS A 253 17.27 -8.36 22.49
C HIS A 253 17.46 -7.96 23.96
N ILE A 254 16.37 -7.64 24.67
CA ILE A 254 16.38 -7.35 26.10
C ILE A 254 16.83 -8.58 26.90
N ALA A 255 16.26 -9.75 26.61
CA ALA A 255 16.60 -11.00 27.28
C ALA A 255 18.09 -11.36 27.10
N MET A 256 18.64 -11.17 25.89
CA MET A 256 20.07 -11.34 25.63
C MET A 256 20.92 -10.35 26.44
N GLY A 257 20.51 -9.09 26.54
CA GLY A 257 21.19 -8.08 27.36
C GLY A 257 21.23 -8.42 28.86
N ILE A 258 20.16 -9.04 29.37
CA ILE A 258 20.07 -9.49 30.77
C ILE A 258 20.88 -10.77 31.00
N ALA A 259 20.75 -11.77 30.11
CA ALA A 259 21.39 -13.08 30.27
C ALA A 259 22.89 -13.06 29.98
N LEU A 260 23.35 -12.14 29.12
CA LEU A 260 24.74 -12.00 28.71
C LEU A 260 25.23 -10.55 28.94
N PRO A 261 25.34 -10.10 30.21
CA PRO A 261 25.70 -8.73 30.51
C PRO A 261 27.13 -8.43 30.04
N SER A 262 27.33 -7.22 29.52
CA SER A 262 28.66 -6.76 29.13
C SER A 262 29.57 -6.66 30.35
N GLN A 263 30.79 -7.16 30.24
CA GLN A 263 31.79 -7.10 31.32
C GLN A 263 32.99 -6.28 30.87
N THR A 264 33.39 -5.30 31.68
CA THR A 264 34.63 -4.55 31.49
C THR A 264 35.81 -5.41 31.90
N MET A 265 36.77 -5.58 31.00
CA MET A 265 37.97 -6.40 31.20
C MET A 265 39.22 -5.54 31.40
N VAL A 266 39.28 -4.41 30.71
CA VAL A 266 40.33 -3.40 30.87
C VAL A 266 39.64 -2.05 30.99
N ASP A 267 40.07 -1.26 31.98
CA ASP A 267 39.64 0.11 32.19
C ASP A 267 40.88 0.95 32.51
N ILE A 268 41.31 1.74 31.53
CA ILE A 268 42.39 2.71 31.66
C ILE A 268 41.72 4.07 31.61
N THR A 269 41.72 4.79 32.73
CA THR A 269 41.09 6.11 32.82
C THR A 269 42.12 7.14 33.24
N GLY A 270 42.32 8.17 32.40
CA GLY A 270 43.17 9.32 32.66
C GLY A 270 44.67 9.02 32.73
N GLN A 271 45.10 7.83 32.32
CA GLN A 271 46.52 7.50 32.32
C GLN A 271 47.21 8.15 31.10
N PRO A 272 48.32 8.89 31.31
CA PRO A 272 49.09 9.41 30.19
C PRO A 272 49.85 8.28 29.49
N ILE A 273 49.89 8.32 28.15
CA ILE A 273 50.78 7.48 27.33
C ILE A 273 51.80 8.36 26.61
N VAL A 274 53.08 7.95 26.59
CA VAL A 274 54.11 8.67 25.83
C VAL A 274 53.89 8.39 24.34
N VAL A 275 53.52 9.42 23.59
CA VAL A 275 53.19 9.28 22.17
C VAL A 275 54.44 9.40 21.31
N LYS A 276 54.40 8.73 20.16
CA LYS A 276 55.30 9.04 19.04
C LYS A 276 54.81 10.35 18.38
N PRO A 277 55.65 11.40 18.26
CA PRO A 277 55.24 12.65 17.62
C PRO A 277 55.06 12.49 16.10
N SER A 278 54.08 13.17 15.51
CA SER A 278 53.86 13.21 14.07
C SER A 278 53.29 14.57 13.63
N PRO A 279 53.78 15.22 12.55
CA PRO A 279 54.88 14.85 11.65
C PRO A 279 56.28 15.07 12.28
N PRO A 280 57.38 14.61 11.63
CA PRO A 280 58.72 14.63 12.21
C PRO A 280 59.29 15.99 12.61
N ASN A 281 58.64 17.13 12.30
CA ASN A 281 59.16 18.50 12.54
C ASN A 281 58.11 19.66 12.43
N ALA A 282 56.81 19.46 12.71
CA ALA A 282 55.84 20.58 12.57
C ALA A 282 55.69 21.43 13.85
N LEU A 283 56.04 22.72 13.75
CA LEU A 283 55.72 23.81 14.70
C LEU A 283 54.19 24.08 14.73
N PRO A 284 53.65 24.81 15.74
CA PRO A 284 52.31 24.57 16.27
C PRO A 284 51.20 25.14 15.37
N VAL A 285 50.11 24.40 15.21
CA VAL A 285 48.81 25.03 14.95
C VAL A 285 48.39 25.68 16.27
N SER A 286 48.14 26.98 16.24
CA SER A 286 47.69 27.79 17.37
C SER A 286 46.64 27.07 18.24
N GLY A 287 47.07 26.64 19.43
CA GLY A 287 46.27 25.95 20.43
C GLY A 287 46.88 26.15 21.81
N ALA A 288 46.91 27.40 22.27
CA ALA A 288 47.33 27.74 23.62
C ALA A 288 46.40 27.08 24.65
N MET A 289 46.78 25.92 25.19
CA MET A 289 46.15 25.40 26.41
C MET A 289 47.12 24.67 27.36
N TRP A 290 48.30 24.26 26.90
CA TRP A 290 49.26 23.52 27.74
C TRP A 290 50.69 24.06 27.68
N GLY A 291 50.83 25.39 27.72
CA GLY A 291 52.11 26.07 27.98
C GLY A 291 53.32 25.58 27.19
N ALA A 292 53.15 25.20 25.92
CA ALA A 292 54.18 24.57 25.08
C ALA A 292 55.55 25.28 25.19
N PRO A 293 56.68 24.54 25.20
CA PRO A 293 58.00 25.15 25.25
C PRO A 293 58.23 26.08 24.05
N ASN A 294 58.82 27.25 24.29
CA ASN A 294 59.49 27.99 23.22
C ASN A 294 60.61 27.11 22.66
N GLU A 295 60.66 27.02 21.33
CA GLU A 295 61.78 26.55 20.50
C GLU A 295 62.79 25.68 21.26
N THR A 296 62.44 24.43 21.51
CA THR A 296 63.44 23.40 21.82
C THR A 296 63.07 22.18 21.00
N SER A 297 64.00 21.76 20.15
CA SER A 297 63.93 20.51 19.39
C SER A 297 63.50 19.37 20.30
N VAL A 298 62.26 18.92 20.16
CA VAL A 298 61.77 17.72 20.83
C VAL A 298 62.62 16.58 20.26
N GLY A 299 63.48 15.98 21.09
CA GLY A 299 64.23 14.80 20.70
C GLY A 299 63.28 13.70 20.23
N GLN A 300 63.72 12.84 19.31
CA GLN A 300 62.93 11.69 18.88
C GLN A 300 62.62 10.79 20.08
N THR A 301 61.49 10.99 20.73
CA THR A 301 60.98 10.07 21.74
C THR A 301 60.36 8.91 20.97
N GLU A 302 60.97 7.72 21.03
CA GLU A 302 60.28 6.50 20.62
C GLU A 302 59.04 6.36 21.53
N GLY A 303 57.85 6.32 20.92
CA GLY A 303 56.60 6.16 21.66
C GLY A 303 56.66 4.92 22.55
N GLN A 304 56.11 5.01 23.77
CA GLN A 304 56.18 3.89 24.72
C GLN A 304 54.98 2.97 24.53
N THR A 305 55.23 1.67 24.34
CA THR A 305 54.18 0.66 24.36
C THR A 305 53.64 0.50 25.79
N LEU A 306 52.37 0.81 25.99
CA LEU A 306 51.66 0.55 27.24
C LEU A 306 51.04 -0.85 27.20
N LYS A 307 51.32 -1.66 28.21
CA LYS A 307 50.81 -3.03 28.35
C LYS A 307 49.80 -3.11 29.49
N SER A 308 48.62 -3.66 29.23
CA SER A 308 47.63 -3.93 30.28
C SER A 308 48.03 -5.10 31.16
N GLU A 309 47.43 -5.18 32.34
CA GLU A 309 47.39 -6.43 33.10
C GLU A 309 46.71 -7.55 32.29
N PRO A 310 47.14 -8.81 32.45
CA PRO A 310 46.49 -9.94 31.80
C PRO A 310 45.03 -10.11 32.29
N PHE A 311 44.13 -10.43 31.38
CA PHE A 311 42.72 -10.70 31.67
C PHE A 311 42.24 -11.98 30.98
N VAL A 312 41.21 -12.61 31.54
CA VAL A 312 40.70 -13.91 31.07
C VAL A 312 39.39 -13.72 30.32
N LEU A 313 39.33 -14.26 29.11
CA LEU A 313 38.11 -14.46 28.34
C LEU A 313 37.63 -15.91 28.56
N PRO A 314 36.56 -16.15 29.35
CA PRO A 314 36.17 -17.51 29.74
C PRO A 314 35.45 -18.29 28.63
N ARG A 315 35.03 -17.62 27.56
CA ARG A 315 34.35 -18.20 26.39
C ARG A 315 34.59 -17.32 25.18
N ASN A 316 34.38 -17.89 24.00
CA ASN A 316 34.41 -17.14 22.74
C ASN A 316 33.34 -16.05 22.75
N GLY A 317 33.66 -14.89 22.18
CA GLY A 317 32.67 -13.81 22.06
C GLY A 317 33.23 -12.55 21.43
N ASN A 318 32.37 -11.54 21.35
CA ASN A 318 32.76 -10.23 20.85
C ASN A 318 33.45 -9.40 21.93
N ILE A 319 34.35 -8.53 21.48
CA ILE A 319 34.99 -7.49 22.27
C ILE A 319 34.71 -6.14 21.61
N ARG A 320 34.38 -5.14 22.42
CA ARG A 320 34.32 -3.74 22.01
C ARG A 320 35.41 -2.97 22.76
N ILE A 321 36.16 -2.16 22.02
CA ILE A 321 37.13 -1.23 22.60
C ILE A 321 36.63 0.19 22.35
N ASP A 322 36.38 0.90 23.43
CA ASP A 322 35.96 2.30 23.43
C ASP A 322 37.17 3.15 23.88
N THR A 323 37.70 3.99 22.99
CA THR A 323 38.84 4.88 23.27
C THR A 323 38.39 6.34 23.16
N SER A 324 38.83 7.17 24.09
CA SER A 324 38.56 8.61 24.06
C SER A 324 39.78 9.38 24.54
N THR A 325 40.05 10.50 23.92
CA THR A 325 41.09 11.44 24.35
C THR A 325 40.63 12.84 23.98
N TRP A 326 41.14 13.84 24.69
CA TRP A 326 40.74 15.22 24.47
C TRP A 326 41.66 15.85 23.43
N ILE A 327 41.18 15.93 22.19
CA ILE A 327 41.91 16.52 21.07
C ILE A 327 41.11 17.69 20.51
N TYR A 328 41.82 18.70 20.05
CA TYR A 328 41.22 19.94 19.57
C TYR A 328 41.96 20.47 18.35
N ASN A 329 41.37 20.36 17.16
CA ASN A 329 42.06 20.62 15.88
C ASN A 329 43.33 19.78 15.74
N GLY A 330 43.17 18.47 15.86
CA GLY A 330 44.25 17.50 15.76
C GLY A 330 43.75 16.05 15.71
N TRP A 331 44.66 15.12 15.89
CA TRP A 331 44.40 13.69 15.84
C TRP A 331 45.34 12.88 16.74
N ALA A 332 44.86 11.73 17.19
CA ALA A 332 45.67 10.69 17.80
C ALA A 332 45.23 9.32 17.31
N ASP A 333 46.19 8.57 16.82
CA ASP A 333 46.06 7.18 16.45
C ASP A 333 46.48 6.30 17.61
N PHE A 334 45.70 5.25 17.84
CA PHE A 334 45.92 4.20 18.81
C PHE A 334 46.03 2.87 18.06
N ASP A 335 47.24 2.34 18.00
CA ASP A 335 47.53 1.00 17.51
C ASP A 335 47.44 0.02 18.69
N LEU A 336 46.33 -0.72 18.73
CA LEU A 336 45.98 -1.65 19.80
C LEU A 336 46.22 -3.08 19.34
N THR A 337 46.93 -3.90 20.12
CA THR A 337 47.13 -5.31 19.80
C THR A 337 46.70 -6.18 20.97
N LEU A 338 45.65 -6.97 20.75
CA LEU A 338 45.19 -7.97 21.71
C LEU A 338 45.96 -9.28 21.49
N VAL A 339 46.76 -9.72 22.46
CA VAL A 339 47.66 -10.89 22.31
C VAL A 339 47.24 -12.00 23.26
N ASN A 340 47.10 -13.23 22.74
CA ASN A 340 46.84 -14.42 23.55
C ASN A 340 48.13 -14.93 24.19
N ASP A 341 48.16 -15.07 25.51
CA ASP A 341 49.39 -15.40 26.26
C ASP A 341 49.94 -16.80 25.98
N LYS A 342 49.08 -17.75 25.58
CA LYS A 342 49.47 -19.16 25.38
C LYS A 342 49.81 -19.49 23.94
N THR A 343 49.06 -18.91 23.01
CA THR A 343 49.17 -19.23 21.58
C THR A 343 49.95 -18.19 20.80
N SER A 344 50.20 -17.02 21.40
CA SER A 344 50.80 -15.84 20.76
C SER A 344 50.02 -15.32 19.55
N VAL A 345 48.76 -15.77 19.36
CA VAL A 345 47.86 -15.22 18.34
C VAL A 345 47.49 -13.79 18.73
N SER A 346 47.69 -12.85 17.81
CA SER A 346 47.41 -11.44 18.00
C SER A 346 46.27 -10.95 17.11
N PHE A 347 45.50 -10.00 17.63
CA PHE A 347 44.43 -9.29 16.91
C PHE A 347 44.80 -7.80 16.87
N PRO A 348 45.37 -7.30 15.77
CA PRO A 348 45.69 -5.89 15.61
C PRO A 348 44.40 -5.09 15.35
N ILE A 349 44.28 -3.95 16.02
CA ILE A 349 43.10 -3.10 16.02
C ILE A 349 43.60 -1.66 15.94
N LYS A 350 43.22 -0.94 14.88
CA LYS A 350 43.56 0.47 14.71
C LYS A 350 42.37 1.35 15.08
N GLN A 351 42.62 2.40 15.86
CA GLN A 351 41.63 3.41 16.19
C GLN A 351 42.23 4.80 15.99
N SER A 352 41.48 5.71 15.39
CA SER A 352 41.87 7.11 15.27
C SER A 352 40.84 7.98 15.96
N VAL A 353 41.30 8.91 16.78
CA VAL A 353 40.50 9.95 17.42
C VAL A 353 40.93 11.27 16.82
N SER A 354 40.04 11.94 16.11
CA SER A 354 40.32 13.24 15.50
C SER A 354 39.12 14.16 15.66
N TYR A 355 39.39 15.45 15.86
CA TYR A 355 38.36 16.47 15.99
C TYR A 355 38.87 17.79 15.46
N TYR A 356 38.13 18.36 14.51
CA TYR A 356 38.44 19.63 13.84
C TYR A 356 37.23 20.54 13.84
N HIS A 357 37.43 21.85 13.91
CA HIS A 357 36.39 22.86 13.82
C HIS A 357 37.00 24.20 13.47
N GLY A 358 36.19 25.07 12.87
CA GLY A 358 36.62 26.38 12.41
C GLY A 358 35.46 27.24 11.96
N VAL A 359 35.79 28.41 11.44
CA VAL A 359 34.85 29.31 10.76
C VAL A 359 35.41 29.57 9.38
N ASP A 360 34.60 29.35 8.35
CA ASP A 360 34.94 29.62 6.95
C ASP A 360 33.79 30.41 6.32
N ASP A 361 34.10 31.51 5.63
CA ASP A 361 33.12 32.45 5.05
C ASP A 361 31.94 32.88 5.98
N GLY A 362 32.19 32.90 7.29
CA GLY A 362 31.20 33.27 8.31
C GLY A 362 30.30 32.13 8.80
N GLU A 363 30.44 30.93 8.24
CA GLU A 363 29.77 29.71 8.71
C GLU A 363 30.68 28.91 9.64
N SER A 364 30.14 28.46 10.77
CA SER A 364 30.87 27.59 11.71
C SER A 364 30.73 26.12 11.30
N TRP A 365 31.83 25.39 11.34
CA TRP A 365 31.86 23.96 11.03
C TRP A 365 32.62 23.17 12.09
N SER A 366 32.30 21.88 12.20
CA SER A 366 33.01 20.92 13.04
C SER A 366 32.98 19.53 12.39
N GLU A 367 34.08 18.80 12.49
CA GLU A 367 34.28 17.46 11.95
C GLU A 367 34.93 16.54 12.98
N GLY A 368 34.59 15.25 12.94
CA GLY A 368 35.18 14.24 13.80
C GLY A 368 34.57 14.20 15.20
N LYS A 369 35.26 13.51 16.11
CA LYS A 369 34.83 13.27 17.50
C LYS A 369 36.01 12.80 18.34
N ASN A 370 36.02 13.23 19.61
CA ASN A 370 36.99 12.82 20.63
C ASN A 370 36.80 11.37 21.15
N LYS A 371 36.21 10.47 20.34
CA LYS A 371 35.89 9.07 20.71
C LYS A 371 35.95 8.13 19.51
N ALA A 372 36.67 7.02 19.66
CA ALA A 372 36.70 5.91 18.71
C ALA A 372 36.07 4.65 19.35
N ARG A 373 35.43 3.81 18.51
CA ARG A 373 34.87 2.51 18.93
C ARG A 373 35.13 1.47 17.86
N THR A 374 35.64 0.32 18.25
CA THR A 374 35.91 -0.81 17.34
C THR A 374 35.45 -2.11 17.97
N TRP A 375 34.99 -3.05 17.13
CA TRP A 375 34.55 -4.37 17.55
C TRP A 375 35.45 -5.45 16.96
N VAL A 376 35.72 -6.48 17.75
CA VAL A 376 36.29 -7.75 17.28
C VAL A 376 35.23 -8.82 17.55
N SER A 377 34.63 -9.35 16.47
CA SER A 377 33.39 -10.11 16.57
C SER A 377 33.52 -11.48 17.24
N ASN A 378 34.67 -12.15 17.09
CA ASN A 378 34.87 -13.50 17.57
C ASN A 378 36.30 -13.70 18.08
N VAL A 379 36.52 -13.38 19.35
CA VAL A 379 37.78 -13.66 20.04
C VAL A 379 37.62 -14.97 20.83
N PRO A 380 38.51 -15.97 20.62
CA PRO A 380 38.47 -17.22 21.36
C PRO A 380 38.65 -17.06 22.87
N ALA A 381 38.20 -18.07 23.63
CA ALA A 381 38.50 -18.16 25.06
C ALA A 381 40.01 -18.26 25.31
N GLY A 382 40.51 -17.58 26.33
CA GLY A 382 41.94 -17.59 26.66
C GLY A 382 42.33 -16.46 27.61
N THR A 383 43.60 -16.42 27.96
CA THR A 383 44.21 -15.31 28.70
C THR A 383 44.87 -14.37 27.70
N TYR A 384 44.61 -13.08 27.85
CA TYR A 384 45.06 -12.05 26.94
C TYR A 384 45.65 -10.86 27.68
N HIS A 385 46.54 -10.13 27.03
CA HIS A 385 46.89 -8.77 27.39
C HIS A 385 46.71 -7.84 26.19
N LEU A 386 46.52 -6.55 26.48
CA LEU A 386 46.41 -5.50 25.46
C LEU A 386 47.71 -4.71 25.42
N LEU A 387 48.30 -4.60 24.23
CA LEU A 387 49.38 -3.68 23.92
C LEU A 387 48.79 -2.44 23.26
N ILE A 388 49.24 -1.27 23.68
CA ILE A 388 48.74 0.02 23.24
C ILE A 388 49.94 0.86 22.82
N GLU A 389 49.93 1.28 21.57
CA GLU A 389 50.86 2.26 21.03
C GLU A 389 50.05 3.44 20.51
N SER A 390 50.63 4.63 20.59
CA SER A 390 49.94 5.84 20.20
C SER A 390 50.85 6.80 19.45
N GLU A 391 50.29 7.40 18.41
CA GLU A 391 50.91 8.46 17.60
C GLU A 391 49.95 9.64 17.57
N SER A 392 50.45 10.86 17.80
CA SER A 392 49.59 12.04 17.93
C SER A 392 50.33 13.32 17.53
N ASP A 393 49.58 14.30 17.01
CA ASP A 393 50.06 15.67 16.79
C ASP A 393 49.88 16.57 18.03
N GLN A 394 49.21 16.07 19.07
CA GLN A 394 49.00 16.77 20.34
C GLN A 394 49.49 15.95 21.53
N PHE A 395 50.30 16.58 22.39
CA PHE A 395 50.88 16.00 23.60
C PHE A 395 51.29 17.08 24.61
N THR A 396 51.45 16.68 25.87
CA THR A 396 51.97 17.55 26.94
C THR A 396 53.47 17.83 26.75
N LYS A 397 54.03 18.72 27.57
CA LYS A 397 55.48 19.01 27.58
C LYS A 397 56.36 17.77 27.71
N ASP A 398 55.87 16.78 28.44
CA ASP A 398 56.59 15.53 28.72
C ASP A 398 56.35 14.47 27.63
N GLY A 399 55.76 14.86 26.48
CA GLY A 399 55.47 13.96 25.36
C GLY A 399 54.30 13.02 25.63
N GLN A 400 53.40 13.36 26.56
CA GLN A 400 52.33 12.46 27.00
C GLN A 400 50.96 12.88 26.46
N LEU A 401 50.09 11.90 26.20
CA LEU A 401 48.69 12.09 25.84
C LEU A 401 47.79 11.41 26.88
N PRO A 402 46.97 12.17 27.64
CA PRO A 402 45.93 11.58 28.47
C PRO A 402 44.85 10.93 27.60
N PHE A 403 44.49 9.69 27.92
CA PHE A 403 43.41 8.98 27.23
C PHE A 403 42.60 8.13 28.21
N ASN A 404 41.41 7.74 27.78
CA ASN A 404 40.61 6.70 28.41
C ASN A 404 40.39 5.58 27.40
N LEU A 405 40.55 4.35 27.84
CA LEU A 405 40.28 3.15 27.05
C LEU A 405 39.52 2.15 27.92
N THR A 406 38.37 1.70 27.42
CA THR A 406 37.64 0.59 28.05
C THR A 406 37.47 -0.55 27.06
N LEU A 407 37.88 -1.75 27.49
CA LEU A 407 37.67 -2.99 26.75
C LEU A 407 36.54 -3.76 27.41
N ARG A 408 35.46 -4.02 26.67
CA ARG A 408 34.28 -4.74 27.15
C ARG A 408 34.05 -5.99 26.33
N ARG A 409 33.73 -7.11 26.98
CA ARG A 409 33.24 -8.31 26.27
C ARG A 409 31.72 -8.39 26.28
N GLY A 410 31.16 -9.17 25.36
CA GLY A 410 29.73 -9.55 25.39
C GLY A 410 28.82 -8.34 25.20
N VAL A 411 29.22 -7.39 24.38
CA VAL A 411 28.47 -6.15 24.18
C VAL A 411 27.27 -6.44 23.30
N ASN A 412 26.08 -6.15 23.83
CA ASN A 412 24.83 -6.21 23.08
C ASN A 412 24.67 -4.94 22.23
N GLU A 413 24.66 -5.08 20.91
CA GLU A 413 24.68 -3.94 19.99
C GLU A 413 23.26 -3.60 19.51
N MET A 414 22.85 -2.34 19.74
CA MET A 414 21.51 -1.86 19.36
C MET A 414 21.31 -1.81 17.85
N SER A 415 22.38 -1.66 17.05
CA SER A 415 22.28 -1.60 15.59
C SER A 415 21.65 -2.86 14.99
N ASN A 416 21.98 -4.04 15.53
CA ASN A 416 21.40 -5.31 15.08
C ASN A 416 19.89 -5.36 15.32
N LEU A 417 19.41 -4.82 16.46
CA LEU A 417 17.98 -4.71 16.72
C LEU A 417 17.32 -3.77 15.71
N TRP A 418 17.89 -2.59 15.47
CA TRP A 418 17.34 -1.64 14.49
C TRP A 418 17.31 -2.19 13.07
N ILE A 419 18.34 -2.92 12.64
CA ILE A 419 18.37 -3.61 11.35
C ILE A 419 17.26 -4.66 11.30
N ALA A 420 17.11 -5.49 12.32
CA ALA A 420 16.04 -6.50 12.37
C ALA A 420 14.64 -5.87 12.33
N LEU A 421 14.41 -4.81 13.10
CA LEU A 421 13.14 -4.08 13.11
C LEU A 421 12.84 -3.45 11.75
N PHE A 422 13.84 -2.87 11.10
CA PHE A 422 13.72 -2.35 9.74
C PHE A 422 13.31 -3.45 8.77
N LEU A 423 14.02 -4.58 8.75
CA LEU A 423 13.72 -5.71 7.87
C LEU A 423 12.31 -6.29 8.10
N ILE A 424 11.88 -6.39 9.36
CA ILE A 424 10.53 -6.83 9.72
C ILE A 424 9.47 -5.84 9.21
N ALA A 425 9.74 -4.54 9.26
CA ALA A 425 8.81 -3.50 8.85
C ALA A 425 8.62 -3.39 7.33
N ILE A 426 9.59 -3.84 6.52
CA ILE A 426 9.55 -3.74 5.04
C ILE A 426 8.26 -4.33 4.47
N TYR A 427 7.92 -5.57 4.82
CA TYR A 427 6.79 -6.25 4.18
C TYR A 427 5.42 -5.64 4.56
N PRO A 428 5.11 -5.39 5.85
CA PRO A 428 3.92 -4.62 6.23
C PRO A 428 3.86 -3.24 5.57
N ALA A 429 4.98 -2.52 5.49
CA ALA A 429 5.03 -1.21 4.84
C ALA A 429 4.69 -1.30 3.35
N ILE A 430 5.23 -2.28 2.62
CA ILE A 430 4.87 -2.53 1.20
C ILE A 430 3.38 -2.81 1.05
N VAL A 431 2.79 -3.64 1.93
CA VAL A 431 1.36 -3.96 1.88
C VAL A 431 0.49 -2.72 2.14
N LEU A 432 0.84 -1.92 3.15
CA LEU A 432 0.15 -0.67 3.45
C LEU A 432 0.28 0.34 2.31
N PHE A 433 1.47 0.49 1.73
CA PHE A 433 1.71 1.37 0.59
C PHE A 433 0.90 0.95 -0.64
N ARG A 434 0.89 -0.34 -0.99
CA ARG A 434 0.09 -0.85 -2.12
C ARG A 434 -1.40 -0.64 -1.91
N ARG A 435 -1.90 -0.81 -0.68
CA ARG A 435 -3.30 -0.54 -0.35
C ARG A 435 -3.62 0.93 -0.44
N TRP A 436 -2.77 1.80 0.10
CA TRP A 436 -2.92 3.25 0.02
C TRP A 436 -2.92 3.72 -1.44
N SER A 437 -1.94 3.31 -2.23
CA SER A 437 -1.85 3.64 -3.66
C SER A 437 -3.09 3.18 -4.43
N PHE A 438 -3.60 1.99 -4.13
CA PHE A 438 -4.82 1.46 -4.74
C PHE A 438 -6.06 2.30 -4.41
N GLU A 439 -6.25 2.67 -3.14
CA GLU A 439 -7.37 3.53 -2.75
C GLU A 439 -7.22 4.94 -3.35
N SER A 440 -6.02 5.53 -3.35
CA SER A 440 -5.78 6.83 -3.99
C SER A 440 -6.16 6.81 -5.48
N GLN A 441 -5.83 5.74 -6.21
CA GLN A 441 -6.23 5.57 -7.62
C GLN A 441 -7.73 5.32 -7.80
N ARG A 442 -8.39 4.66 -6.84
CA ARG A 442 -9.85 4.50 -6.87
C ARG A 442 -10.54 5.85 -6.79
N TRP A 443 -10.16 6.65 -5.80
CA TRP A 443 -10.79 7.94 -5.50
C TRP A 443 -10.39 9.04 -6.49
N SER A 444 -9.30 8.89 -7.26
CA SER A 444 -9.03 9.79 -8.38
C SER A 444 -10.02 9.65 -9.54
N ASN A 445 -10.75 8.53 -9.62
CA ASN A 445 -11.81 8.30 -10.63
C ASN A 445 -13.20 8.73 -10.14
N SER A 446 -13.26 9.48 -9.04
CA SER A 446 -14.47 9.90 -8.35
C SER A 446 -14.51 11.42 -8.23
N ASP A 447 -15.72 11.97 -8.33
CA ASP A 447 -16.00 13.37 -7.99
C ASP A 447 -16.02 13.62 -6.47
N TYR A 448 -15.74 12.59 -5.67
CA TYR A 448 -15.81 12.61 -4.22
C TYR A 448 -14.54 12.08 -3.59
N THR A 449 -14.29 12.47 -2.35
CA THR A 449 -13.20 11.96 -1.51
C THR A 449 -13.66 10.76 -0.67
N PRO A 450 -12.75 10.00 -0.04
CA PRO A 450 -13.12 8.89 0.84
C PRO A 450 -14.06 9.26 2.00
N GLY A 451 -14.11 10.53 2.40
CA GLY A 451 -15.02 11.06 3.42
C GLY A 451 -16.40 11.43 2.88
N GLY A 452 -16.58 11.44 1.56
CA GLY A 452 -17.79 11.86 0.89
C GLY A 452 -17.85 13.37 0.60
N ASP A 453 -16.76 14.11 0.73
CA ASP A 453 -16.70 15.52 0.30
C ASP A 453 -16.51 15.57 -1.21
N ARG A 454 -17.14 16.55 -1.88
CA ARG A 454 -17.00 16.70 -3.34
C ARG A 454 -15.61 17.27 -3.65
N ASN A 455 -14.96 16.72 -4.66
CA ASN A 455 -13.64 17.12 -5.12
C ASN A 455 -13.79 18.32 -6.08
N GLU A 456 -13.48 19.54 -5.62
CA GLU A 456 -13.64 20.77 -6.41
C GLU A 456 -12.65 20.88 -7.59
N GLY A 457 -11.70 19.95 -7.73
CA GLY A 457 -10.61 19.98 -8.72
C GLY A 457 -10.82 19.16 -10.00
N ASN A 458 -11.94 18.45 -10.17
CA ASN A 458 -12.26 17.63 -11.36
C ASN A 458 -13.42 18.24 -12.18
N ILE A 459 -13.28 19.50 -12.63
CA ILE A 459 -14.22 20.13 -13.58
C ILE A 459 -13.63 20.09 -14.99
#